data_AF-A0A9C7UQJ9-F1
#
_entry.id   AF-A0A9C7UQJ9-F1
#
_cell.length_a   1.000
_cell.length_b   1.000
_cell.length_c   1.000
_cell.angle_alpha   90.00
_cell.angle_beta   90.00
_cell.angle_gamma   90.00
#
_symmetry.space_group_name_H-M   'P 1'
#
loop_
_entity.id
_entity.type
_entity.pdbx_description
1 polymer ?
#
loop_
_entity_poly.entity_id
_entity_poly.type
_entity_poly.pdbx_seq_one_letter_code
_entity_poly.pdbx_strand_id
1 'polypeptide(L)'
;MTHRLKTIRTHFSCFLCNLGYKEFTVRRNRFDAEVSQRVTPSRRGTLQRNLFSQIVSAHTNENAKEDNSCFQEERHPTHPAHSISSRSTRLKLLWRDPEFRARNLAGRRARQVLLKQSINVRERWKNPEFRKKVCEALKGRSAWNKGKRLSTETRIRMSIAAKKRHELKRDRHVNCSASVLFVESQQNCELFQVLLQRLQYLYKDLKLWSDSFRSTYTRLPRMSDVEQSCAPILLLKINRYVELRNTLKSKPFCMNFGNMVILKEDAEKEYKQIFLDGKEIR
;
A
#
# COMPACT_ATOMS: atom_id res chain seq x y z
N MET A 1 34.36 -60.06 -5.43
CA MET A 1 35.13 -59.16 -4.55
C MET A 1 35.93 -58.20 -5.41
N THR A 2 35.88 -56.91 -5.03
CA THR A 2 36.85 -55.84 -5.35
C THR A 2 37.31 -55.67 -6.80
N HIS A 3 36.76 -54.67 -7.50
CA HIS A 3 37.51 -53.60 -8.20
C HIS A 3 36.58 -52.86 -9.17
N ARG A 4 36.24 -51.59 -8.85
CA ARG A 4 36.07 -50.46 -9.81
C ARG A 4 35.45 -49.25 -9.10
N LEU A 5 36.31 -48.46 -8.45
CA LEU A 5 36.06 -47.05 -8.16
C LEU A 5 37.38 -46.31 -8.36
N LYS A 6 37.53 -45.64 -9.51
CA LYS A 6 38.56 -44.60 -9.76
C LYS A 6 38.41 -44.05 -11.19
N THR A 7 37.39 -43.23 -11.44
CA THR A 7 37.50 -42.10 -12.38
C THR A 7 36.35 -41.13 -12.13
N ILE A 8 36.69 -39.84 -12.08
CA ILE A 8 35.89 -38.59 -12.04
C ILE A 8 36.42 -37.73 -10.88
N ARG A 9 37.62 -37.21 -11.10
CA ARG A 9 38.22 -36.13 -10.31
C ARG A 9 38.99 -35.24 -11.27
N THR A 10 38.28 -34.45 -12.08
CA THR A 10 38.79 -33.27 -12.80
C THR A 10 37.69 -32.71 -13.70
N HIS A 11 36.74 -31.94 -13.17
CA HIS A 11 35.97 -30.92 -13.93
C HIS A 11 35.24 -29.97 -12.96
N PHE A 12 35.98 -29.30 -12.08
CA PHE A 12 35.43 -28.25 -11.19
C PHE A 12 36.37 -27.05 -11.06
N SER A 13 36.98 -26.62 -12.16
CA SER A 13 37.92 -25.48 -12.19
C SER A 13 37.72 -24.52 -13.37
N CYS A 14 36.49 -24.32 -13.85
CA CYS A 14 36.24 -23.38 -14.96
C CYS A 14 34.87 -22.68 -14.90
N PHE A 15 34.43 -22.23 -13.72
CA PHE A 15 33.20 -21.41 -13.63
C PHE A 15 33.31 -20.17 -12.72
N LEU A 16 34.53 -19.71 -12.41
CA LEU A 16 34.78 -18.52 -11.57
C LEU A 16 35.62 -17.45 -12.28
N CYS A 17 35.42 -17.24 -13.59
CA CYS A 17 36.10 -16.19 -14.34
C CYS A 17 35.16 -15.23 -15.09
N ASN A 18 33.92 -15.05 -14.64
CA ASN A 18 32.96 -14.18 -15.35
C ASN A 18 32.13 -13.25 -14.46
N LEU A 19 32.74 -12.70 -13.41
CA LEU A 19 32.21 -11.52 -12.71
C LEU A 19 33.34 -10.56 -12.46
N GLY A 20 33.56 -9.66 -13.42
CA GLY A 20 34.52 -8.57 -13.32
C GLY A 20 34.25 -7.71 -12.09
N TYR A 21 35.12 -7.85 -11.10
CA TYR A 21 35.28 -6.86 -10.04
C TYR A 21 36.60 -6.15 -10.26
N LYS A 22 36.50 -4.96 -10.86
CA LYS A 22 37.54 -3.96 -10.82
C LYS A 22 37.73 -3.49 -9.37
N GLU A 23 38.99 -3.43 -8.99
CA GLU A 23 39.61 -2.74 -7.87
C GLU A 23 38.73 -1.69 -7.16
N PHE A 24 38.61 -1.81 -5.85
CA PHE A 24 38.35 -0.66 -5.00
C PHE A 24 39.31 -0.64 -3.82
N THR A 25 40.24 0.30 -3.90
CA THR A 25 41.24 0.65 -2.91
C THR A 25 40.58 1.22 -1.66
N VAL A 26 40.88 0.62 -0.50
CA VAL A 26 40.46 1.15 0.81
C VAL A 26 41.41 2.28 1.20
N ARG A 27 41.00 3.53 0.96
CA ARG A 27 41.61 4.71 1.59
C ARG A 27 40.90 5.00 2.92
N ARG A 28 41.67 4.84 4.01
CA ARG A 28 41.47 5.50 5.30
C ARG A 28 41.38 7.03 5.14
N ASN A 29 40.53 7.67 5.94
CA ASN A 29 40.69 8.98 6.60
C ASN A 29 39.41 9.19 7.44
N ARG A 30 39.41 9.19 8.78
CA ARG A 30 40.06 10.11 9.73
C ARG A 30 39.74 11.57 9.41
N PHE A 31 38.66 12.08 10.02
CA PHE A 31 38.50 13.50 10.35
C PHE A 31 37.66 13.61 11.62
N ASP A 32 38.36 13.76 12.74
CA ASP A 32 37.86 14.46 13.90
C ASP A 32 37.98 15.97 13.68
N ALA A 33 37.25 16.70 14.53
CA ALA A 33 37.54 18.04 15.03
C ALA A 33 36.98 19.27 14.28
N GLU A 34 36.23 20.04 15.08
CA GLU A 34 36.25 21.51 15.20
C GLU A 34 35.75 22.38 14.04
N VAL A 35 34.67 23.15 14.30
CA VAL A 35 34.53 24.61 14.10
C VAL A 35 33.22 25.01 14.83
N SER A 36 33.28 25.49 16.07
CA SER A 36 33.55 26.88 16.47
C SER A 36 32.58 27.93 15.89
N GLN A 37 31.60 28.30 16.72
CA GLN A 37 31.08 29.64 16.96
C GLN A 37 31.12 30.66 15.81
N ARG A 38 29.96 31.01 15.25
CA ARG A 38 29.67 32.39 14.81
C ARG A 38 28.24 32.80 15.16
N VAL A 39 28.16 33.51 16.28
CA VAL A 39 27.06 34.44 16.61
C VAL A 39 27.14 35.60 15.60
N THR A 40 26.03 35.93 14.95
CA THR A 40 25.87 37.24 14.29
C THR A 40 24.56 37.89 14.77
N PRO A 41 24.58 39.20 15.10
CA PRO A 41 23.42 39.87 15.68
C PRO A 41 22.43 40.38 14.63
N SER A 42 21.16 40.15 14.95
CA SER A 42 20.02 41.07 14.81
C SER A 42 20.29 42.40 14.09
N ARG A 43 19.74 42.55 12.88
CA ARG A 43 19.47 43.86 12.27
C ARG A 43 17.97 44.00 12.01
N ARG A 44 17.26 44.61 12.98
CA ARG A 44 15.89 45.10 12.82
C ARG A 44 15.94 46.31 11.88
N GLY A 45 15.43 46.15 10.66
CA GLY A 45 15.05 47.26 9.79
C GLY A 45 13.55 47.47 9.89
N THR A 46 13.13 48.43 10.72
CA THR A 46 11.81 49.07 10.60
C THR A 46 11.87 50.01 9.40
N LEU A 47 11.24 49.61 8.29
CA LEU A 47 10.91 50.52 7.21
C LEU A 47 9.41 50.76 7.17
N GLN A 48 9.09 52.04 7.31
CA GLN A 48 7.81 52.67 7.02
C GLN A 48 7.31 52.39 5.60
N ARG A 49 5.99 52.55 5.43
CA ARG A 49 5.18 52.95 4.24
C ARG A 49 3.93 52.06 4.24
N ASN A 50 2.73 52.50 4.65
CA ASN A 50 1.99 53.73 4.31
C ASN A 50 2.15 54.09 2.83
N LEU A 51 1.13 53.68 2.05
CA LEU A 51 0.63 54.20 0.77
C LEU A 51 0.22 53.02 -0.13
N PHE A 52 -0.96 52.44 0.11
CA PHE A 52 -1.75 51.74 -0.91
C PHE A 52 -3.22 51.75 -0.46
N SER A 53 -3.79 52.95 -0.46
CA SER A 53 -5.22 53.21 -0.33
C SER A 53 -5.56 54.25 -1.39
N GLN A 54 -5.67 53.80 -2.63
CA GLN A 54 -6.38 54.40 -3.76
C GLN A 54 -6.06 53.56 -4.99
N ILE A 55 -7.01 53.42 -5.91
CA ILE A 55 -7.01 52.53 -7.10
C ILE A 55 -7.49 51.10 -6.79
N VAL A 56 -8.80 50.92 -6.55
CA VAL A 56 -9.69 50.01 -7.33
C VAL A 56 -11.13 50.45 -7.01
N SER A 57 -11.60 51.49 -7.69
CA SER A 57 -13.01 51.88 -7.72
C SER A 57 -13.30 52.48 -9.08
N ALA A 58 -13.17 51.67 -10.12
CA ALA A 58 -13.62 51.97 -11.47
C ALA A 58 -13.54 50.69 -12.28
N HIS A 59 -14.62 49.89 -12.28
CA HIS A 59 -15.08 49.13 -13.43
C HIS A 59 -16.51 48.72 -13.16
N THR A 60 -17.39 49.66 -13.46
CA THR A 60 -18.74 49.41 -13.93
C THR A 60 -18.67 48.46 -15.13
N ASN A 61 -19.35 47.31 -15.03
CA ASN A 61 -19.85 46.63 -16.22
C ASN A 61 -21.37 46.82 -16.20
N GLU A 62 -21.76 47.93 -16.78
CA GLU A 62 -22.99 48.08 -17.54
C GLU A 62 -23.01 46.99 -18.60
N ASN A 63 -23.99 46.07 -18.54
CA ASN A 63 -24.54 45.32 -19.69
C ASN A 63 -25.38 44.15 -19.17
N ALA A 64 -26.67 44.39 -19.00
CA ALA A 64 -27.74 43.41 -19.17
C ALA A 64 -29.10 44.14 -19.06
N LYS A 65 -29.39 45.00 -20.05
CA LYS A 65 -30.77 45.26 -20.46
C LYS A 65 -31.05 44.28 -21.58
N GLU A 66 -31.51 43.08 -21.21
CA GLU A 66 -32.21 42.21 -22.14
C GLU A 66 -33.67 42.15 -21.70
N ASP A 67 -34.51 42.38 -22.68
CA ASP A 67 -35.94 42.53 -22.59
C ASP A 67 -36.60 41.29 -22.00
N ASN A 68 -37.11 41.45 -20.77
CA ASN A 68 -37.94 40.47 -20.10
C ASN A 68 -39.38 40.63 -20.59
N SER A 69 -39.62 40.25 -21.84
CA SER A 69 -40.95 40.23 -22.43
C SER A 69 -41.69 38.96 -22.04
N CYS A 70 -42.83 39.13 -21.37
CA CYS A 70 -44.01 38.31 -21.51
C CYS A 70 -43.83 36.80 -21.23
N PHE A 71 -43.52 36.44 -19.99
CA PHE A 71 -43.94 35.14 -19.47
C PHE A 71 -45.28 35.33 -18.78
N GLN A 72 -46.37 34.85 -19.39
CA GLN A 72 -47.67 34.87 -18.75
C GLN A 72 -47.61 34.04 -17.48
N GLU A 73 -47.91 34.72 -16.38
CA GLU A 73 -47.98 34.20 -15.03
C GLU A 73 -49.21 33.28 -14.93
N GLU A 74 -49.08 32.05 -15.42
CA GLU A 74 -49.94 30.96 -15.00
C GLU A 74 -49.73 30.79 -13.49
N ARG A 75 -50.73 31.23 -12.73
CA ARG A 75 -50.84 31.09 -11.29
C ARG A 75 -50.88 29.60 -10.95
N HIS A 76 -49.73 28.96 -10.94
CA HIS A 76 -49.57 27.67 -10.30
C HIS A 76 -50.00 27.82 -8.84
N PRO A 77 -50.79 26.88 -8.31
CA PRO A 77 -51.24 26.92 -6.93
C PRO A 77 -50.01 27.08 -6.05
N THR A 78 -50.01 28.15 -5.27
CA THR A 78 -49.03 28.46 -4.23
C THR A 78 -48.87 27.21 -3.37
N HIS A 79 -47.83 26.42 -3.67
CA HIS A 79 -47.41 25.35 -2.77
C HIS A 79 -47.18 26.02 -1.42
N PRO A 80 -47.86 25.57 -0.35
CA PRO A 80 -47.75 26.19 0.96
C PRO A 80 -46.27 26.26 1.30
N ALA A 81 -45.78 27.44 1.70
CA ALA A 81 -44.39 27.70 1.99
C ALA A 81 -43.83 26.57 2.88
N HIS A 82 -43.20 25.57 2.26
CA HIS A 82 -42.59 24.46 2.96
C HIS A 82 -41.43 25.07 3.72
N SER A 83 -41.66 25.30 5.02
CA SER A 83 -40.72 26.03 5.84
C SER A 83 -39.34 25.38 5.72
N ILE A 84 -38.38 26.12 5.17
CA ILE A 84 -36.98 25.69 5.04
C ILE A 84 -36.41 25.34 6.43
N SER A 85 -37.05 25.87 7.48
CA SER A 85 -36.89 25.50 8.89
C SER A 85 -37.00 23.98 9.13
N SER A 86 -37.88 23.25 8.45
CA SER A 86 -38.15 21.82 8.69
C SER A 86 -36.97 20.89 8.39
N ARG A 87 -36.19 21.15 7.33
CA ARG A 87 -35.08 20.26 6.94
C ARG A 87 -33.87 20.40 7.87
N SER A 88 -33.52 21.64 8.24
CA SER A 88 -32.37 21.89 9.12
C SER A 88 -32.62 21.40 10.54
N THR A 89 -33.84 21.57 11.04
CA THR A 89 -34.28 21.08 12.36
C THR A 89 -34.30 19.55 12.37
N ARG A 90 -34.85 18.90 11.34
CA ARG A 90 -34.80 17.44 11.20
C ARG A 90 -33.38 16.90 11.17
N LEU A 91 -32.45 17.53 10.43
CA LEU A 91 -31.06 17.08 10.39
C LEU A 91 -30.37 17.27 11.75
N LYS A 92 -30.59 18.40 12.44
CA LYS A 92 -30.10 18.62 13.80
C LYS A 92 -30.61 17.55 14.77
N LEU A 93 -31.89 17.16 14.66
CA LEU A 93 -32.49 16.08 15.46
C LEU A 93 -31.79 14.73 15.17
N LEU A 94 -31.56 14.39 13.91
CA LEU A 94 -30.84 13.18 13.53
C LEU A 94 -29.38 13.17 14.04
N TRP A 95 -28.70 14.31 14.10
CA TRP A 95 -27.35 14.38 14.68
C TRP A 95 -27.31 14.26 16.21
N ARG A 96 -28.45 14.39 16.89
CA ARG A 96 -28.57 14.08 18.33
C ARG A 96 -28.64 12.58 18.58
N ASP A 97 -29.12 11.80 17.61
CA ASP A 97 -29.11 10.34 17.68
C ASP A 97 -27.67 9.79 17.56
N PRO A 98 -27.17 9.08 18.59
CA PRO A 98 -25.82 8.53 18.57
C PRO A 98 -25.60 7.50 17.46
N GLU A 99 -26.61 6.72 17.07
CA GLU A 99 -26.47 5.69 16.04
C GLU A 99 -26.32 6.32 14.66
N PHE A 100 -27.17 7.29 14.33
CA PHE A 100 -27.07 8.05 13.10
C PHE A 100 -25.72 8.76 12.99
N ARG A 101 -25.23 9.35 14.09
CA ARG A 101 -23.93 10.01 14.16
C ARG A 101 -22.78 9.01 13.94
N ALA A 102 -22.81 7.86 14.60
CA ALA A 102 -21.80 6.82 14.46
C ALA A 102 -21.73 6.29 13.02
N ARG A 103 -22.89 5.99 12.41
CA ARG A 103 -22.98 5.52 11.02
C ARG A 103 -22.41 6.55 10.03
N ASN A 104 -22.75 7.82 10.20
CA ASN A 104 -22.22 8.89 9.34
C ASN A 104 -20.71 9.11 9.53
N LEU A 105 -20.20 9.05 10.76
CA LEU A 105 -18.77 9.15 11.03
C LEU A 105 -18.00 7.94 10.47
N ALA A 106 -18.55 6.74 10.58
CA ALA A 106 -17.98 5.53 10.00
C ALA A 106 -17.90 5.63 8.47
N GLY A 107 -18.98 6.06 7.81
CA GLY A 107 -18.99 6.27 6.36
C GLY A 107 -17.98 7.33 5.90
N ARG A 108 -17.88 8.47 6.61
CA ARG A 108 -16.90 9.52 6.30
C ARG A 108 -15.46 9.11 6.55
N ARG A 109 -15.22 8.19 7.48
CA ARG A 109 -13.90 7.64 7.81
C ARG A 109 -13.58 6.34 7.07
N ALA A 110 -14.45 5.88 6.17
CA ALA A 110 -14.14 4.74 5.32
C ALA A 110 -12.85 5.00 4.54
N ARG A 111 -11.93 4.03 4.56
CA ARG A 111 -10.57 4.17 3.98
C ARG A 111 -10.61 4.66 2.53
N GLN A 112 -11.56 4.14 1.74
CA GLN A 112 -11.73 4.52 0.33
C GLN A 112 -12.12 6.01 0.17
N VAL A 113 -13.00 6.52 1.02
CA VAL A 113 -13.44 7.93 0.99
C VAL A 113 -12.26 8.85 1.34
N LEU A 114 -11.49 8.52 2.37
CA LEU A 114 -10.31 9.28 2.76
C LEU A 114 -9.23 9.27 1.68
N LEU A 115 -8.99 8.12 1.03
CA LEU A 115 -8.06 8.02 -0.08
C LEU A 115 -8.49 8.91 -1.24
N LYS A 116 -9.75 8.82 -1.69
CA LYS A 116 -10.32 9.65 -2.75
C LYS A 116 -10.21 11.14 -2.43
N GLN A 117 -10.58 11.55 -1.21
CA GLN A 117 -10.42 12.94 -0.77
C GLN A 117 -8.95 13.38 -0.78
N SER A 118 -8.03 12.53 -0.31
CA SER A 118 -6.60 12.85 -0.28
C SER A 118 -5.99 13.00 -1.68
N ILE A 119 -6.46 12.21 -2.65
CA ILE A 119 -6.04 12.28 -4.06
C ILE A 119 -6.57 13.58 -4.66
N ASN A 120 -7.88 13.84 -4.55
CA ASN A 120 -8.49 15.06 -5.08
C ASN A 120 -7.87 16.34 -4.49
N VAL A 121 -7.57 16.34 -3.19
CA VAL A 121 -6.85 17.46 -2.56
C VAL A 121 -5.46 17.58 -3.16
N ARG A 122 -4.67 16.50 -3.22
CA ARG A 122 -3.32 16.52 -3.83
C ARG A 122 -3.34 17.02 -5.27
N GLU A 123 -4.29 16.59 -6.09
CA GLU A 123 -4.46 17.03 -7.47
C GLU A 123 -4.78 18.51 -7.59
N ARG A 124 -5.73 19.02 -6.78
CA ARG A 124 -6.02 20.47 -6.75
C ARG A 124 -4.80 21.30 -6.36
N TRP A 125 -3.99 20.80 -5.42
CA TRP A 125 -2.74 21.44 -5.01
C TRP A 125 -1.62 21.35 -6.06
N LYS A 126 -1.73 20.53 -7.11
CA LYS A 126 -0.79 20.57 -8.25
C LYS A 126 -1.05 21.79 -9.14
N ASN A 127 -2.27 22.31 -9.20
CA ASN A 127 -2.61 23.47 -10.02
C ASN A 127 -2.02 24.76 -9.38
N PRO A 128 -1.12 25.49 -10.09
CA PRO A 128 -0.48 26.69 -9.56
C PRO A 128 -1.46 27.84 -9.31
N GLU A 129 -2.50 28.00 -10.14
CA GLU A 129 -3.52 29.05 -9.98
C GLU A 129 -4.34 28.84 -8.71
N PHE A 130 -4.73 27.59 -8.44
CA PHE A 130 -5.44 27.24 -7.20
C PHE A 130 -4.58 27.56 -5.97
N ARG A 131 -3.28 27.22 -6.00
CA ARG A 131 -2.35 27.56 -4.93
C ARG A 131 -2.22 29.07 -4.73
N LYS A 132 -2.03 29.83 -5.80
CA LYS A 132 -1.91 31.28 -5.76
C LYS A 132 -3.14 31.92 -5.14
N LYS A 133 -4.35 31.53 -5.60
CA LYS A 133 -5.63 32.01 -5.06
C LYS A 133 -5.79 31.71 -3.56
N VAL A 134 -5.46 30.50 -3.12
CA VAL A 134 -5.52 30.14 -1.69
C VAL A 134 -4.50 30.93 -0.87
N CYS A 135 -3.28 31.10 -1.36
CA CYS A 135 -2.26 31.90 -0.69
C CYS A 135 -2.66 33.37 -0.60
N GLU A 136 -3.18 33.97 -1.67
CA GLU A 136 -3.67 35.35 -1.69
C GLU A 136 -4.84 35.54 -0.72
N ALA A 137 -5.80 34.62 -0.69
CA ALA A 137 -6.91 34.66 0.26
C ALA A 137 -6.45 34.60 1.72
N LEU A 138 -5.33 33.93 2.00
CA LEU A 138 -4.75 33.81 3.35
C LEU A 138 -3.78 34.95 3.71
N LYS A 139 -3.19 35.63 2.73
CA LYS A 139 -2.30 36.79 2.97
C LYS A 139 -3.11 37.94 3.58
N GLY A 140 -2.49 38.65 4.53
CA GLY A 140 -3.08 39.83 5.17
C GLY A 140 -4.13 39.53 6.25
N ARG A 141 -4.70 38.32 6.31
CA ARG A 141 -5.59 37.93 7.41
C ARG A 141 -4.78 37.76 8.69
N SER A 142 -5.09 38.53 9.71
CA SER A 142 -4.57 38.27 11.05
C SER A 142 -5.04 36.89 11.50
N ALA A 143 -4.12 36.06 12.01
CA ALA A 143 -4.53 34.82 12.64
C ALA A 143 -5.51 35.12 13.78
N TRP A 144 -6.55 34.31 13.92
CA TRP A 144 -7.59 34.51 14.94
C TRP A 144 -7.05 34.48 16.39
N ASN A 145 -5.83 33.96 16.56
CA ASN A 145 -5.09 33.88 17.82
C ASN A 145 -3.92 34.88 17.92
N LYS A 146 -3.78 35.84 17.00
CA LYS A 146 -2.72 36.84 17.06
C LYS A 146 -2.80 37.61 18.39
N GLY A 147 -1.67 37.71 19.09
CA GLY A 147 -1.58 38.36 20.40
C GLY A 147 -1.99 37.48 21.60
N LYS A 148 -2.64 36.33 21.38
CA LYS A 148 -2.95 35.40 22.47
C LYS A 148 -1.75 34.52 22.79
N ARG A 149 -1.34 34.48 24.06
CA ARG A 149 -0.31 33.56 24.54
C ARG A 149 -0.91 32.17 24.76
N LEU A 150 -0.19 31.13 24.36
CA LEU A 150 -0.54 29.74 24.68
C LEU A 150 -0.39 29.50 26.19
N SER A 151 -1.37 28.81 26.78
CA SER A 151 -1.27 28.38 28.18
C SER A 151 -0.04 27.50 28.41
N THR A 152 0.46 27.46 29.64
CA THR A 152 1.56 26.58 30.06
C THR A 152 1.23 25.12 29.76
N GLU A 153 0.01 24.68 30.08
CA GLU A 153 -0.45 23.33 29.80
C GLU A 153 -0.42 22.99 28.30
N THR A 154 -0.87 23.91 27.43
CA THR A 154 -0.84 23.69 25.98
C THR A 154 0.59 23.55 25.45
N ARG A 155 1.52 24.36 25.98
CA ARG A 155 2.95 24.26 25.65
C ARG A 155 3.53 22.90 26.06
N ILE A 156 3.17 22.40 27.25
CA ILE A 156 3.59 21.07 27.71
C ILE A 156 3.07 19.98 26.77
N ARG A 157 1.78 20.01 26.40
CA ARG A 157 1.19 19.04 25.46
C ARG A 157 1.88 19.07 24.09
N MET A 158 2.19 20.26 23.57
CA MET A 158 2.95 20.40 22.31
C MET A 158 4.37 19.83 22.44
N SER A 159 5.04 20.05 23.57
CA SER A 159 6.38 19.51 23.85
C SER A 159 6.38 17.97 23.89
N ILE A 160 5.42 17.38 24.60
CA ILE A 160 5.23 15.91 24.64
C ILE A 160 4.96 15.37 23.24
N ALA A 161 4.06 16.00 22.48
CA ALA A 161 3.76 15.59 21.11
C ALA A 161 4.95 15.77 20.15
N ALA A 162 5.82 16.74 20.39
CA ALA A 162 7.05 16.92 19.62
C ALA A 162 8.07 15.82 19.94
N LYS A 163 8.29 15.50 21.22
CA LYS A 163 9.15 14.39 21.66
C LYS A 163 8.69 13.05 21.08
N LYS A 164 7.39 12.75 21.18
CA LYS A 164 6.82 11.53 20.60
C LYS A 164 7.02 11.43 19.08
N ARG A 165 6.89 12.54 18.35
CA ARG A 165 7.19 12.57 16.91
C ARG A 165 8.67 12.33 16.62
N HIS A 166 9.56 12.79 17.48
CA HIS A 166 11.00 12.58 17.36
C HIS A 166 11.40 11.13 17.67
N GLU A 167 10.82 10.53 18.72
CA GLU A 167 10.97 9.12 19.06
C GLU A 167 10.51 8.22 17.91
N LEU A 168 9.30 8.44 17.39
CA LEU A 168 8.80 7.69 16.22
C LEU A 168 9.69 7.85 14.98
N LYS A 169 10.36 8.99 14.81
CA LYS A 169 11.33 9.19 13.73
C LYS A 169 12.63 8.43 13.98
N ARG A 170 13.12 8.40 15.22
CA ARG A 170 14.28 7.58 15.61
C ARG A 170 13.99 6.10 15.41
N ASP A 171 12.84 5.61 15.86
CA ASP A 171 12.46 4.21 15.70
C ASP A 171 12.40 3.83 14.22
N ARG A 172 11.88 4.72 13.36
CA ARG A 172 11.93 4.53 11.91
C ARG A 172 13.35 4.48 11.36
N HIS A 173 14.27 5.27 11.89
CA HIS A 173 15.65 5.31 11.41
C HIS A 173 16.46 4.09 11.89
N VAL A 174 16.27 3.66 13.13
CA VAL A 174 16.86 2.42 13.66
C VAL A 174 16.31 1.21 12.91
N ASN A 175 15.02 1.22 12.58
CA ASN A 175 14.42 0.22 11.70
C ASN A 175 14.73 0.44 10.20
N CYS A 176 15.37 1.55 9.81
CA CYS A 176 15.78 1.77 8.41
C CYS A 176 17.08 1.02 8.07
N SER A 177 17.83 0.56 9.08
CA SER A 177 18.87 -0.46 8.90
C SER A 177 18.30 -1.82 8.47
N ALA A 178 16.97 -2.01 8.52
CA ALA A 178 16.30 -3.15 7.90
C ALA A 178 16.16 -3.03 6.36
N SER A 179 16.69 -1.97 5.72
CA SER A 179 16.69 -1.90 4.24
C SER A 179 17.53 -3.00 3.59
N VAL A 180 18.55 -3.51 4.29
CA VAL A 180 19.33 -4.68 3.82
C VAL A 180 18.48 -5.95 3.87
N LEU A 181 17.64 -6.12 4.89
CA LEU A 181 16.67 -7.23 4.95
C LEU A 181 15.50 -7.05 3.97
N PHE A 182 15.21 -5.83 3.52
CA PHE A 182 14.16 -5.55 2.55
C PHE A 182 14.52 -6.05 1.15
N VAL A 183 15.80 -5.93 0.73
CA VAL A 183 16.26 -6.45 -0.57
C VAL A 183 16.19 -7.97 -0.59
N GLU A 184 16.60 -8.63 0.51
CA GLU A 184 16.50 -10.09 0.65
C GLU A 184 15.04 -10.54 0.73
N SER A 185 14.17 -9.77 1.40
CA SER A 185 12.72 -10.02 1.39
C SER A 185 12.11 -9.91 0.00
N GLN A 186 12.54 -8.94 -0.82
CA GLN A 186 12.01 -8.75 -2.17
C GLN A 186 12.38 -9.93 -3.08
N GLN A 187 13.64 -10.37 -3.07
CA GLN A 187 14.08 -11.55 -3.83
C GLN A 187 13.34 -12.83 -3.40
N ASN A 188 13.10 -12.98 -2.09
CA ASN A 188 12.33 -14.10 -1.56
C ASN A 188 10.86 -14.07 -2.01
N CYS A 189 10.25 -12.90 -2.14
CA CYS A 189 8.88 -12.76 -2.67
C CYS A 189 8.81 -13.16 -4.14
N GLU A 190 9.75 -12.75 -4.98
CA GLU A 190 9.80 -13.10 -6.40
C GLU A 190 10.01 -14.61 -6.59
N LEU A 191 10.99 -15.19 -5.88
CA LEU A 191 11.23 -16.64 -5.92
C LEU A 191 9.98 -17.44 -5.50
N PHE A 192 9.29 -16.99 -4.45
CA PHE A 192 8.07 -17.63 -3.99
C PHE A 192 6.94 -17.59 -5.02
N GLN A 193 6.75 -16.46 -5.72
CA GLN A 193 5.77 -16.34 -6.80
C GLN A 193 6.09 -17.32 -7.95
N VAL A 194 7.36 -17.43 -8.34
CA VAL A 194 7.81 -18.38 -9.36
C VAL A 194 7.54 -19.83 -8.93
N LEU A 195 7.81 -20.18 -7.67
CA LEU A 195 7.53 -21.50 -7.13
C LEU A 195 6.03 -21.83 -7.14
N LEU A 196 5.17 -20.87 -6.74
CA LEU A 196 3.71 -21.03 -6.78
C LEU A 196 3.21 -21.23 -8.21
N GLN A 197 3.67 -20.40 -9.15
CA GLN A 197 3.30 -20.51 -10.55
C GLN A 197 3.68 -21.90 -11.10
N ARG A 198 4.90 -22.37 -10.79
CA ARG A 198 5.37 -23.69 -11.22
C ARG A 198 4.57 -24.84 -10.59
N LEU A 199 4.18 -24.71 -9.31
CA LEU A 199 3.30 -25.67 -8.65
C LEU A 199 1.92 -25.73 -9.33
N GLN A 200 1.34 -24.58 -9.69
CA GLN A 200 0.05 -24.49 -10.37
C GLN A 200 0.08 -25.16 -11.75
N TYR A 201 1.16 -24.97 -12.52
CA TYR A 201 1.32 -25.64 -13.81
C TYR A 201 1.40 -27.17 -13.65
N LEU A 202 2.22 -27.66 -12.72
CA LEU A 202 2.31 -29.10 -12.46
C LEU A 202 0.97 -29.69 -12.00
N TYR A 203 0.24 -28.98 -11.14
CA TYR A 203 -1.08 -29.43 -10.71
C TYR A 203 -2.06 -29.55 -11.89
N LYS A 204 -2.11 -28.57 -12.79
CA LYS A 204 -2.97 -28.62 -13.98
C LYS A 204 -2.63 -29.80 -14.90
N ASP A 205 -1.34 -30.02 -15.16
CA ASP A 205 -0.88 -31.15 -15.96
C ASP A 205 -1.25 -32.50 -15.34
N LEU A 206 -1.00 -32.65 -14.03
CA LEU A 206 -1.32 -33.88 -13.29
C LEU A 206 -2.83 -34.10 -13.23
N LYS A 207 -3.62 -33.03 -13.09
CA LYS A 207 -5.08 -33.08 -13.10
C LYS A 207 -5.64 -33.54 -14.45
N LEU A 208 -5.14 -32.98 -15.55
CA LEU A 208 -5.53 -33.40 -16.90
C LEU A 208 -5.24 -34.89 -17.14
N TRP A 209 -4.07 -35.36 -16.68
CA TRP A 209 -3.73 -36.78 -16.75
C TRP A 209 -4.66 -37.64 -15.89
N SER A 210 -4.92 -37.25 -14.64
CA SER A 210 -5.80 -38.01 -13.74
C SER A 210 -7.24 -38.07 -14.25
N ASP A 211 -7.72 -36.98 -14.85
CA ASP A 211 -9.07 -36.91 -15.42
C ASP A 211 -9.18 -37.84 -16.65
N SER A 212 -8.17 -37.84 -17.52
CA SER A 212 -8.08 -38.77 -18.65
C SER A 212 -8.02 -40.22 -18.17
N PHE A 213 -7.23 -40.51 -17.13
CA PHE A 213 -7.16 -41.86 -16.54
C PHE A 213 -8.51 -42.29 -15.98
N ARG A 214 -9.19 -41.39 -15.25
CA ARG A 214 -10.51 -41.66 -14.67
C ARG A 214 -11.56 -41.91 -15.75
N SER A 215 -11.49 -41.23 -16.88
CA SER A 215 -12.38 -41.48 -18.02
C SER A 215 -12.21 -42.89 -18.59
N THR A 216 -10.98 -43.43 -18.62
CA THR A 216 -10.70 -44.75 -19.18
C THR A 216 -11.01 -45.88 -18.19
N TYR A 217 -10.65 -45.70 -16.92
CA TYR A 217 -10.68 -46.79 -15.93
C TYR A 217 -11.79 -46.64 -14.88
N THR A 218 -12.57 -45.55 -14.90
CA THR A 218 -13.65 -45.22 -13.94
C THR A 218 -13.24 -45.15 -12.46
N ARG A 219 -11.93 -45.19 -12.19
CA ARG A 219 -11.34 -45.14 -10.84
C ARG A 219 -10.20 -44.14 -10.77
N LEU A 220 -9.80 -43.78 -9.56
CA LEU A 220 -8.64 -42.93 -9.33
C LEU A 220 -7.32 -43.70 -9.58
N PRO A 221 -6.30 -43.04 -10.14
CA PRO A 221 -5.00 -43.65 -10.36
C PRO A 221 -4.29 -43.94 -9.03
N ARG A 222 -3.81 -45.17 -8.86
CA ARG A 222 -2.93 -45.60 -7.77
C ARG A 222 -1.47 -45.43 -8.18
N MET A 223 -0.55 -45.44 -7.21
CA MET A 223 0.88 -45.41 -7.50
C MET A 223 1.34 -46.56 -8.41
N SER A 224 0.76 -47.76 -8.26
CA SER A 224 1.02 -48.88 -9.16
C SER A 224 0.61 -48.59 -10.60
N ASP A 225 -0.46 -47.83 -10.83
CA ASP A 225 -0.91 -47.46 -12.18
C ASP A 225 0.03 -46.44 -12.81
N VAL A 226 0.55 -45.51 -12.00
CA VAL A 226 1.57 -44.55 -12.42
C VAL A 226 2.85 -45.29 -12.85
N GLU A 227 3.31 -46.25 -12.05
CA GLU A 227 4.49 -47.07 -12.34
C GLU A 227 4.30 -47.94 -13.60
N GLN A 228 3.13 -48.55 -13.75
CA GLN A 228 2.77 -49.39 -14.90
C GLN A 228 2.55 -48.59 -16.19
N SER A 229 2.09 -47.34 -16.10
CA SER A 229 1.85 -46.47 -17.26
C SER A 229 3.14 -46.09 -18.02
N CYS A 230 4.32 -46.50 -17.54
CA CYS A 230 5.61 -46.43 -18.23
C CYS A 230 5.97 -45.05 -18.81
N ALA A 231 5.44 -43.97 -18.23
CA ALA A 231 5.84 -42.62 -18.57
C ALA A 231 6.78 -42.10 -17.46
N PRO A 232 8.12 -42.32 -17.53
CA PRO A 232 9.10 -41.75 -16.61
C PRO A 232 8.88 -40.26 -16.35
N ILE A 233 8.40 -39.55 -17.38
CA ILE A 233 8.08 -38.13 -17.30
C ILE A 233 6.96 -37.82 -16.30
N LEU A 234 5.96 -38.68 -16.15
CA LEU A 234 4.86 -38.48 -15.22
C LEU A 234 5.33 -38.64 -13.77
N LEU A 235 6.13 -39.68 -13.51
CA LEU A 235 6.74 -39.91 -12.19
C LEU A 235 7.62 -38.72 -11.78
N LEU A 236 8.42 -38.18 -12.71
CA LEU A 236 9.20 -36.97 -12.49
C LEU A 236 8.31 -35.76 -12.15
N LYS A 237 7.17 -35.58 -12.83
CA LYS A 237 6.21 -34.50 -12.52
C LYS A 237 5.60 -34.64 -11.13
N ILE A 238 5.20 -35.85 -10.74
CA ILE A 238 4.63 -36.13 -9.40
C ILE A 238 5.65 -35.85 -8.31
N ASN A 239 6.88 -36.39 -8.45
CA ASN A 239 7.95 -36.15 -7.48
C ASN A 239 8.26 -34.65 -7.36
N ARG A 240 8.33 -33.95 -8.49
CA ARG A 240 8.59 -32.51 -8.49
C ARG A 240 7.47 -31.70 -7.84
N TYR A 241 6.21 -32.10 -8.03
CA TYR A 241 5.07 -31.48 -7.36
C TYR A 241 5.15 -31.63 -5.84
N VAL A 242 5.47 -32.84 -5.36
CA VAL A 242 5.61 -33.13 -3.93
C VAL A 242 6.76 -32.33 -3.31
N GLU A 243 7.92 -32.27 -3.97
CA GLU A 243 9.06 -31.45 -3.53
C GLU A 243 8.71 -29.97 -3.38
N LEU A 244 8.05 -29.38 -4.40
CA LEU A 244 7.66 -27.97 -4.38
C LEU A 244 6.65 -27.69 -3.27
N ARG A 245 5.67 -28.58 -3.09
CA ARG A 245 4.68 -28.47 -2.02
C ARG A 245 5.37 -28.51 -0.64
N ASN A 246 6.31 -29.42 -0.44
CA ASN A 246 7.04 -29.53 0.83
C ASN A 246 7.93 -28.30 1.08
N THR A 247 8.59 -27.79 0.04
CA THR A 247 9.40 -26.56 0.11
C THR A 247 8.56 -25.34 0.49
N LEU A 248 7.34 -25.25 -0.04
CA LEU A 248 6.41 -24.16 0.29
C LEU A 248 5.82 -24.31 1.69
N LYS A 249 5.68 -25.54 2.21
CA LYS A 249 5.20 -25.81 3.58
C LYS A 249 6.26 -25.57 4.65
N SER A 250 7.52 -25.92 4.38
CA SER A 250 8.60 -25.87 5.38
C SER A 250 9.09 -24.45 5.66
N LYS A 251 8.90 -23.52 4.71
CA LYS A 251 9.27 -22.12 4.89
C LYS A 251 8.09 -21.34 5.48
N PRO A 252 8.19 -20.84 6.73
CA PRO A 252 7.17 -19.95 7.30
C PRO A 252 7.27 -18.59 6.61
N PHE A 253 6.77 -18.49 5.39
CA PHE A 253 6.60 -17.20 4.74
C PHE A 253 5.52 -16.45 5.51
N CYS A 254 5.93 -15.41 6.23
CA CYS A 254 5.07 -14.45 6.92
C CYS A 254 4.30 -13.58 5.92
N MET A 255 3.53 -14.20 5.04
CA MET A 255 2.63 -13.50 4.13
C MET A 255 1.23 -13.52 4.72
N ASN A 256 0.76 -12.34 5.12
CA ASN A 256 -0.65 -12.07 5.44
C ASN A 256 -1.52 -12.21 4.18
N PHE A 257 -1.73 -13.43 3.70
CA PHE A 257 -2.69 -13.70 2.64
C PHE A 257 -4.09 -13.88 3.23
N GLY A 258 -4.74 -12.76 3.56
CA GLY A 258 -6.13 -12.74 4.01
C GLY A 258 -7.14 -13.42 3.06
N ASN A 259 -6.73 -13.80 1.84
CA ASN A 259 -7.60 -14.37 0.82
C ASN A 259 -7.16 -15.76 0.27
N MET A 260 -6.07 -16.38 0.78
CA MET A 260 -5.58 -17.67 0.24
C MET A 260 -5.87 -18.87 1.15
N VAL A 261 -6.75 -18.70 2.13
CA VAL A 261 -7.20 -19.77 3.05
C VAL A 261 -8.09 -20.79 2.32
N ILE A 262 -8.76 -20.40 1.24
CA ILE A 262 -9.77 -21.24 0.57
C ILE A 262 -9.15 -22.42 -0.21
N LEU A 263 -7.89 -22.34 -0.65
CA LEU A 263 -7.26 -23.45 -1.38
C LEU A 263 -6.59 -24.50 -0.49
N LYS A 264 -6.47 -24.27 0.82
CA LYS A 264 -5.79 -25.21 1.72
C LYS A 264 -6.68 -26.38 2.11
N GLU A 265 -7.96 -26.14 2.39
CA GLU A 265 -8.84 -27.20 2.92
C GLU A 265 -9.42 -28.08 1.82
N ASP A 266 -9.78 -27.51 0.67
CA ASP A 266 -10.42 -28.27 -0.41
C ASP A 266 -9.42 -29.12 -1.20
N ALA A 267 -8.23 -28.57 -1.49
CA ALA A 267 -7.18 -29.32 -2.21
C ALA A 267 -6.55 -30.43 -1.36
N GLU A 268 -6.46 -30.25 -0.03
CA GLU A 268 -5.92 -31.31 0.85
C GLU A 268 -6.92 -32.44 1.08
N LYS A 269 -8.23 -32.16 1.12
CA LYS A 269 -9.26 -33.21 1.17
C LYS A 269 -9.30 -33.99 -0.13
N GLU A 270 -9.28 -33.31 -1.28
CA GLU A 270 -9.31 -33.97 -2.59
C GLU A 270 -8.05 -34.82 -2.84
N TYR A 271 -6.85 -34.35 -2.48
CA TYR A 271 -5.61 -35.12 -2.68
C TYR A 271 -5.43 -36.28 -1.70
N LYS A 272 -5.87 -36.14 -0.44
CA LYS A 272 -5.90 -37.26 0.52
C LYS A 272 -6.80 -38.39 -0.01
N GLN A 273 -7.94 -38.02 -0.61
CA GLN A 273 -8.83 -38.97 -1.28
C GLN A 273 -8.18 -39.65 -2.49
N ILE A 274 -7.31 -38.95 -3.24
CA ILE A 274 -6.66 -39.50 -4.44
C ILE A 274 -5.48 -40.43 -4.09
N PHE A 275 -4.71 -40.16 -3.04
CA PHE A 275 -3.42 -40.84 -2.83
C PHE A 275 -3.20 -41.52 -1.47
N LEU A 276 -4.00 -41.24 -0.43
CA LEU A 276 -3.71 -41.70 0.94
C LEU A 276 -4.66 -42.77 1.48
N ASP A 277 -5.71 -43.14 0.76
CA ASP A 277 -6.61 -44.25 1.15
C ASP A 277 -6.02 -45.64 0.80
N GLY A 278 -4.78 -45.71 0.31
CA GLY A 278 -4.13 -46.95 -0.10
C GLY A 278 -2.71 -47.10 0.43
N LYS A 279 -2.60 -47.47 1.72
CA LYS A 279 -1.39 -47.86 2.49
C LYS A 279 -0.57 -46.72 3.08
N GLU A 280 -0.56 -46.64 4.41
CA GLU A 280 0.62 -46.22 5.17
C GLU A 280 1.81 -47.09 4.71
N ILE A 281 2.78 -46.47 4.05
CA ILE A 281 4.11 -47.05 3.88
C ILE A 281 4.82 -46.84 5.23
N ARG A 282 4.90 -47.90 6.02
CA ARG A 282 5.90 -48.02 7.09
C ARG A 282 7.26 -48.33 6.48
#